data_AF-A0A0B1S665-F1
#
_entry.id   AF-A0A0B1S665-F1
#
_cell.length_a   1.000
_cell.length_b   1.000
_cell.length_c   1.000
_cell.angle_alpha   90.00
_cell.angle_beta   90.00
_cell.angle_gamma   90.00
#
_symmetry.space_group_name_H-M   'P 1'
#
loop_
_entity.id
_entity.type
_entity.pdbx_description
1 polymer ?
#
loop_
_entity_poly.entity_id
_entity_poly.type
_entity_poly.pdbx_seq_one_letter_code
_entity_poly.pdbx_strand_id
1 'polypeptide(L)'
;RWNLDGVGPAFKAFDNDDSANNCSATFRNTGWWFDARYRCGSANLNGIRYSCDNIPNDSTSSTYLFWDGSPLGQAWLYLRPTLYPNYDLS
;
A
#
# COMPACT_ATOMS: atom_id res chain seq x y z
N ARG A 1 -6.85 6.05 9.73
CA ARG A 1 -5.86 5.15 10.35
C ARG A 1 -6.57 3.84 10.71
N TRP A 2 -6.03 2.69 10.33
CA TRP A 2 -6.63 1.37 10.60
C TRP A 2 -6.71 1.08 12.11
N ASN A 3 -7.77 0.39 12.56
CA ASN A 3 -7.94 -0.04 13.94
C ASN A 3 -7.00 -1.23 14.25
N LEU A 4 -6.04 -1.05 15.14
CA LEU A 4 -5.05 -2.07 15.49
C LEU A 4 -5.61 -3.22 16.34
N ASP A 5 -6.82 -3.07 16.89
CA ASP A 5 -7.47 -4.10 17.72
C ASP A 5 -8.24 -5.14 16.89
N GLY A 6 -8.27 -4.99 15.55
CA GLY A 6 -9.00 -5.86 14.64
C GLY A 6 -8.13 -6.46 13.53
N VAL A 7 -8.62 -7.57 12.97
CA VAL A 7 -8.00 -8.20 11.78
C VAL A 7 -8.07 -7.24 10.61
N GLY A 8 -6.91 -6.97 9.99
CA GLY A 8 -6.77 -6.13 8.80
C GLY A 8 -7.69 -6.52 7.63
N PRO A 9 -7.83 -5.65 6.63
CA PRO A 9 -8.60 -5.98 5.42
C PRO A 9 -8.02 -7.21 4.73
N ALA A 10 -8.87 -7.93 3.99
CA ALA A 10 -8.42 -9.04 3.16
C ALA A 10 -7.59 -8.52 1.98
N PHE A 11 -6.65 -9.35 1.51
CA PHE A 11 -5.88 -9.02 0.32
C PHE A 11 -6.78 -9.09 -0.91
N LYS A 12 -6.69 -8.07 -1.77
CA LYS A 12 -7.42 -7.98 -3.04
C LYS A 12 -6.46 -7.66 -4.17
N ALA A 13 -6.72 -8.22 -5.34
CA ALA A 13 -6.00 -8.07 -6.60
C ALA A 13 -7.03 -8.01 -7.75
N PHE A 14 -6.55 -7.78 -8.98
CA PHE A 14 -7.42 -7.48 -10.11
C PHE A 14 -8.50 -8.54 -10.39
N ASP A 15 -8.16 -9.81 -10.19
CA ASP A 15 -9.02 -10.96 -10.48
C ASP A 15 -9.99 -11.33 -9.35
N ASN A 16 -9.87 -10.72 -8.16
CA ASN A 16 -10.68 -11.02 -6.99
C ASN A 16 -11.15 -9.79 -6.20
N ASP A 17 -11.03 -8.61 -6.78
CA ASP A 17 -11.48 -7.36 -6.19
C ASP A 17 -12.99 -7.18 -6.34
N ASP A 18 -13.70 -7.58 -5.29
CA ASP A 18 -15.14 -7.38 -5.10
C ASP A 18 -15.45 -6.08 -4.32
N SER A 19 -14.46 -5.22 -4.09
CA SER A 19 -14.69 -3.98 -3.37
C SER A 19 -15.58 -3.05 -4.20
N ALA A 20 -16.51 -2.34 -3.53
CA ALA A 20 -17.43 -1.41 -4.20
C ALA A 20 -16.72 -0.31 -5.02
N ASN A 21 -15.43 -0.05 -4.71
CA ASN A 21 -14.62 0.98 -5.35
C ASN A 21 -13.63 0.44 -6.39
N ASN A 22 -13.62 -0.88 -6.66
CA ASN A 22 -12.64 -1.53 -7.54
C ASN A 22 -11.21 -1.02 -7.28
N CYS A 23 -10.79 -1.11 -6.01
CA CYS A 23 -9.53 -0.58 -5.53
C CYS A 23 -8.32 -1.06 -6.34
N SER A 24 -8.22 -2.36 -6.63
CA SER A 24 -7.12 -2.89 -7.45
C SER A 24 -7.05 -2.18 -8.80
N ALA A 25 -8.18 -1.99 -9.50
CA ALA A 25 -8.22 -1.27 -10.77
C ALA A 25 -7.78 0.20 -10.61
N THR A 26 -8.21 0.87 -9.53
CA THR A 26 -7.79 2.23 -9.20
C THR A 26 -6.27 2.35 -9.03
N PHE A 27 -5.64 1.34 -8.42
CA PHE A 27 -4.18 1.26 -8.26
C PHE A 27 -3.52 0.41 -9.34
N ARG A 28 -4.00 0.52 -10.60
CA ARG A 28 -3.38 -0.10 -11.78
C ARG A 28 -3.21 -1.61 -11.68
N ASN A 29 -4.26 -2.29 -11.24
CA ASN A 29 -4.34 -3.74 -11.11
C ASN A 29 -3.34 -4.34 -10.12
N THR A 30 -2.88 -3.53 -9.15
CA THR A 30 -1.99 -4.01 -8.08
C THR A 30 -2.78 -4.73 -6.99
N GLY A 31 -2.08 -5.60 -6.26
CA GLY A 31 -2.65 -6.31 -5.13
C GLY A 31 -2.26 -5.65 -3.81
N TRP A 32 -3.23 -5.41 -2.93
CA TRP A 32 -2.99 -4.83 -1.61
C TRP A 32 -4.09 -5.21 -0.61
N TRP A 33 -3.82 -5.01 0.67
CA TRP A 33 -4.83 -5.03 1.71
C TRP A 33 -5.56 -3.67 1.72
N PHE A 34 -6.36 -3.41 0.68
CA PHE A 34 -7.06 -2.13 0.53
C PHE A 34 -8.13 -1.94 1.61
N ASP A 35 -8.21 -0.74 2.18
CA ASP A 35 -9.35 -0.35 3.01
C ASP A 35 -10.48 0.17 2.11
N ALA A 36 -11.28 -0.76 1.59
CA ALA A 36 -12.40 -0.45 0.71
C ALA A 36 -13.46 0.46 1.35
N ARG A 37 -13.50 0.60 2.69
CA ARG A 37 -14.46 1.46 3.40
C ARG A 37 -14.12 2.95 3.24
N TYR A 38 -12.84 3.26 3.04
CA TYR A 38 -12.33 4.63 2.97
C TYR A 38 -11.40 4.82 1.78
N ARG A 39 -11.99 4.97 0.58
CA ARG A 39 -11.25 5.32 -0.65
C ARG A 39 -10.01 4.43 -0.87
N CYS A 40 -10.16 3.13 -0.59
CA CYS A 40 -9.13 2.10 -0.75
C CYS A 40 -7.92 2.22 0.19
N GLY A 41 -7.97 3.10 1.18
CA GLY A 41 -6.94 3.27 2.19
C GLY A 41 -5.91 4.35 1.85
N SER A 42 -4.96 4.53 2.77
CA SER A 42 -3.95 5.59 2.70
C SER A 42 -2.55 5.11 2.31
N ALA A 43 -2.39 3.86 1.90
CA ALA A 43 -1.10 3.32 1.47
C ALA A 43 -1.29 2.21 0.44
N ASN A 44 -0.30 2.07 -0.45
CA ASN A 44 -0.11 0.91 -1.31
C ASN A 44 1.37 0.80 -1.65
N LEU A 45 2.11 -0.04 -0.91
CA LEU A 45 3.55 -0.25 -1.17
C LEU A 45 3.79 -1.18 -2.37
N ASN A 46 2.75 -1.84 -2.87
CA ASN A 46 2.76 -2.59 -4.13
C ASN A 46 2.37 -1.73 -5.34
N GLY A 47 2.15 -0.43 -5.15
CA GLY A 47 1.83 0.51 -6.22
C GLY A 47 2.93 0.58 -7.28
N ILE A 48 2.55 1.01 -8.48
CA ILE A 48 3.52 1.19 -9.57
C ILE A 48 4.55 2.25 -9.16
N ARG A 49 5.83 1.99 -9.47
CA ARG A 49 6.92 2.95 -9.26
C ARG A 49 6.98 3.93 -10.41
N TYR A 50 7.35 5.17 -10.12
CA TYR A 50 7.65 6.18 -11.13
C TYR A 50 9.10 6.65 -10.96
N SER A 51 9.72 7.09 -12.05
CA SER A 51 11.03 7.73 -12.02
C SER A 51 10.89 9.24 -11.79
N CYS A 52 11.95 9.90 -11.31
CA CYS A 52 11.95 11.35 -11.13
C CYS A 52 11.69 12.13 -12.43
N ASP A 53 12.02 11.54 -13.59
CA ASP A 53 11.76 12.12 -14.91
C ASP A 53 10.32 11.95 -15.38
N ASN A 54 9.53 11.11 -14.68
CA ASN A 54 8.16 10.76 -15.06
C ASN A 54 7.24 10.78 -13.83
N ILE A 55 7.32 11.87 -13.05
CA ILE A 55 6.44 12.06 -11.90
C ILE A 55 5.00 12.24 -12.42
N PRO A 56 4.04 11.44 -11.94
CA PRO A 56 2.66 11.53 -12.34
C PRO A 56 2.05 12.87 -11.95
N ASN A 57 1.11 13.37 -12.75
CA ASN A 57 0.33 14.55 -12.40
C ASN A 57 -0.39 14.37 -11.05
N ASP A 58 -0.44 15.44 -10.26
CA ASP A 58 -0.81 15.45 -8.84
C ASP A 58 -2.08 14.64 -8.50
N SER A 59 -3.11 14.74 -9.34
CA SER A 59 -4.42 14.12 -9.18
C SER A 59 -4.41 12.59 -9.21
N THR A 60 -3.38 11.96 -9.77
CA THR A 60 -3.24 10.49 -9.81
C THR A 60 -2.00 9.98 -9.07
N SER A 61 -1.19 10.88 -8.49
CA SER A 61 0.04 10.52 -7.75
C SER A 61 -0.22 9.53 -6.61
N SER A 62 -1.38 9.64 -5.96
CA SER A 62 -1.83 8.72 -4.91
C SER A 62 -2.08 7.29 -5.40
N THR A 63 -2.16 7.04 -6.71
CA THR A 63 -2.36 5.69 -7.28
C THR A 63 -1.07 4.90 -7.51
N TYR A 64 0.09 5.53 -7.26
CA TYR A 64 1.43 4.92 -7.39
C TYR A 64 1.88 4.34 -6.06
N LEU A 65 3.14 3.90 -5.95
CA LEU A 65 3.73 3.51 -4.67
C LEU A 65 3.66 4.69 -3.69
N PHE A 66 2.92 4.53 -2.58
CA PHE A 66 2.63 5.64 -1.66
C PHE A 66 2.39 5.20 -0.21
N TRP A 67 2.62 6.12 0.71
CA TRP A 67 2.33 5.98 2.14
C TRP A 67 1.73 7.27 2.70
N ASP A 68 0.62 7.12 3.42
CA ASP A 68 -0.18 8.21 3.98
C ASP A 68 -0.54 9.30 2.95
N GLY A 69 -0.97 8.87 1.76
CA GLY A 69 -1.29 9.76 0.64
C GLY A 69 -0.08 10.36 -0.09
N SER A 70 1.14 10.16 0.41
CA SER A 70 2.37 10.71 -0.18
C SER A 70 3.11 9.65 -1.01
N PRO A 71 3.48 9.95 -2.26
CA PRO A 71 4.19 9.00 -3.09
C PRO A 71 5.64 8.78 -2.60
N LEU A 72 6.18 7.57 -2.79
CA LEU A 72 7.57 7.24 -2.43
C LEU A 72 8.35 6.75 -3.66
N GLY A 73 9.66 6.96 -3.65
CA GLY A 73 10.56 6.41 -4.69
C GLY A 73 10.87 4.92 -4.51
N GLN A 74 10.80 4.42 -3.26
CA GLN A 74 11.10 3.05 -2.90
C GLN A 74 10.52 2.69 -1.53
N ALA A 75 10.30 1.41 -1.29
CA ALA A 75 9.88 0.89 0.01
C ALA A 75 10.40 -0.54 0.20
N TRP A 76 10.60 -0.92 1.46
CA TRP A 76 10.89 -2.29 1.85
C TRP A 76 10.02 -2.66 3.06
N LEU A 77 9.48 -3.88 3.04
CA LEU A 77 8.71 -4.44 4.13
C LEU A 77 9.39 -5.73 4.59
N TYR A 78 9.79 -5.77 5.86
CA TYR A 78 10.43 -6.93 6.47
C TYR A 78 9.63 -7.36 7.68
N LEU A 79 9.54 -8.67 7.89
CA LEU A 79 8.98 -9.24 9.11
C LEU A 79 10.12 -9.76 9.97
N ARG A 80 9.98 -9.60 11.28
CA ARG A 80 10.92 -10.13 12.26
C ARG A 80 10.13 -10.78 13.40
N PRO A 81 10.55 -11.96 13.90
CA PRO A 81 9.96 -12.53 15.11
C PRO A 81 10.05 -11.53 16.27
N THR A 82 9.00 -11.46 17.09
CA THR A 82 8.92 -10.55 18.24
C THR A 82 10.03 -10.79 19.26
N LEU A 83 10.53 -12.03 19.37
CA LEU A 83 11.59 -12.44 20.29
C LEU A 83 12.97 -12.54 19.65
N TYR A 84 13.14 -12.05 18.41
CA TYR A 84 14.45 -12.07 17.76
C TYR A 84 15.40 -11.09 18.47
N PRO A 85 16.59 -11.53 18.93
CA PRO A 85 17.50 -10.67 19.67
C PRO A 85 18.03 -9.51 18.82
N ASN A 86 18.20 -8.33 19.42
CA ASN A 86 18.96 -7.24 18.81
C ASN A 86 20.45 -7.50 19.07
N TYR A 87 21.18 -7.89 18.03
CA TYR A 87 22.63 -8.12 18.13
C TYR A 87 23.46 -6.85 17.90
N ASP A 88 22.84 -5.76 17.44
CA ASP A 88 23.48 -4.45 17.32
C ASP A 88 23.56 -3.76 18.70
N LEU A 89 24.62 -4.10 19.44
CA LEU A 89 25.11 -3.38 20.62
C LEU A 89 26.62 -3.15 20.50
N SER A 90 27.10 -2.73 19.32
CA SER A 90 28.47 -2.23 19.13
C SER A 90 28.45 -0.76 18.75
#